data_AF-A0A0F8WLX2-F1
#
_entry.id   AF-A0A0F8WLX2-F1
#
_cell.length_a   1.000
_cell.length_b   1.000
_cell.length_c   1.000
_cell.angle_alpha   90.00
_cell.angle_beta   90.00
_cell.angle_gamma   90.00
#
_symmetry.space_group_name_H-M   'P 1'
#
loop_
_entity.id
_entity.type
_entity.pdbx_description
1 polymer ?
#
loop_
_entity_poly.entity_id
_entity_poly.type
_entity_poly.pdbx_seq_one_letter_code
_entity_poly.pdbx_strand_id
1 'polypeptide(L)'
;MELDESLFQLQPPEGYTIINIAREQVTEKEMIDYLGILADYYDKTFPERLFPVAVTSDRLNAIEAKPENSRTVAEQNLLETNNYYKMANLNMLPIGHFIEDHTVKNSFRYMGKGVDLGDQNRIVCWYKLKKSNTYRAVYGDLSARDIGADELPLIVEP
;
A
#
# COMPACT_ATOMS: atom_id res chain seq x y z
N MET A 1 35.51 26.52 1.22
CA MET A 1 36.36 25.37 0.89
C MET A 1 35.60 24.61 -0.17
N GLU A 2 36.14 24.55 -1.39
CA GLU A 2 35.50 23.91 -2.54
C GLU A 2 36.02 22.46 -2.60
N LEU A 3 35.12 21.49 -2.69
CA LEU A 3 35.49 20.08 -2.81
C LEU A 3 35.70 19.75 -4.28
N ASP A 4 36.70 18.91 -4.55
CA ASP A 4 37.02 18.43 -5.89
C ASP A 4 35.87 17.56 -6.44
N GLU A 5 35.37 17.91 -7.63
CA GLU A 5 34.32 17.16 -8.34
C GLU A 5 34.73 15.72 -8.67
N SER A 6 36.04 15.45 -8.76
CA SER A 6 36.57 14.10 -9.00
C SER A 6 36.20 13.11 -7.89
N LEU A 7 35.90 13.60 -6.68
CA LEU A 7 35.42 12.78 -5.56
C LEU A 7 33.99 12.25 -5.75
N PHE A 8 33.25 12.76 -6.74
CA PHE A 8 31.85 12.41 -7.00
C PHE A 8 31.65 11.64 -8.31
N GLN A 9 32.70 10.99 -8.84
CA GLN A 9 32.58 10.16 -10.04
C GLN A 9 31.75 8.90 -9.77
N LEU A 10 30.63 8.76 -10.50
CA LEU A 10 29.73 7.60 -10.44
C LEU A 10 30.09 6.50 -11.46
N GLN A 11 31.25 6.60 -12.13
CA GLN A 11 31.71 5.56 -13.04
C GLN A 11 32.32 4.41 -12.22
N PRO A 12 31.84 3.16 -12.39
CA PRO A 12 32.45 2.03 -11.72
C PRO A 12 33.90 1.82 -12.22
N PRO A 13 34.83 1.43 -11.34
CA PRO A 13 36.21 1.15 -11.74
C PRO A 13 36.32 0.02 -12.77
N GLU A 14 37.46 -0.06 -13.45
CA GLU A 14 37.77 -1.15 -14.36
C GLU A 14 37.65 -2.52 -13.66
N GLY A 15 37.01 -3.48 -14.34
CA GLY A 15 36.75 -4.83 -13.81
C GLY A 15 35.46 -4.99 -12.99
N TYR A 16 34.71 -3.91 -12.73
CA TYR A 16 33.41 -3.98 -12.07
C TYR A 16 32.26 -4.16 -13.08
N THR A 17 31.26 -4.96 -12.71
CA THR A 17 30.03 -5.15 -13.49
C THR A 17 28.86 -4.46 -12.78
N ILE A 18 28.13 -3.60 -13.50
CA ILE A 18 26.86 -3.05 -13.00
C ILE A 18 25.80 -4.15 -13.09
N ILE A 19 25.21 -4.52 -11.95
CA ILE A 19 24.05 -5.41 -11.90
C ILE A 19 22.82 -4.53 -11.69
N ASN A 20 21.92 -4.51 -12.69
CA ASN A 20 20.63 -3.85 -12.56
C ASN A 20 19.62 -4.88 -12.03
N ILE A 21 19.31 -4.81 -10.74
CA ILE A 21 18.29 -5.66 -10.12
C ILE A 21 16.97 -4.92 -10.24
N ALA A 22 16.05 -5.48 -11.03
CA ALA A 22 14.68 -4.96 -11.07
C ALA A 22 14.08 -5.10 -9.67
N ARG A 23 13.62 -3.97 -9.11
CA ARG A 23 12.87 -3.96 -7.85
C ARG A 23 11.53 -4.66 -8.07
N GLU A 24 11.21 -5.65 -7.23
CA GLU A 24 9.88 -6.24 -7.21
C GLU A 24 8.83 -5.17 -6.86
N GLN A 25 7.73 -5.14 -7.62
CA GLN A 25 6.66 -4.17 -7.47
C GLN A 25 5.43 -4.84 -6.88
N VAL A 26 4.77 -4.13 -5.97
CA VAL A 26 3.52 -4.58 -5.35
C VAL A 26 2.39 -4.51 -6.37
N THR A 27 1.74 -5.64 -6.61
CA THR A 27 0.61 -5.73 -7.52
C THR A 27 -0.66 -5.07 -6.95
N GLU A 28 -1.62 -4.73 -7.81
CA GLU A 28 -2.94 -4.25 -7.38
C GLU A 28 -3.63 -5.25 -6.45
N LYS A 29 -3.48 -6.55 -6.73
CA LYS A 29 -4.06 -7.61 -5.91
C LYS A 29 -3.47 -7.60 -4.50
N GLU A 30 -2.15 -7.50 -4.34
CA GLU A 30 -1.51 -7.46 -3.01
C GLU A 30 -1.92 -6.24 -2.20
N MET A 31 -2.09 -5.08 -2.86
CA MET A 31 -2.63 -3.89 -2.21
C MET A 31 -4.07 -4.11 -1.71
N ILE A 32 -4.93 -4.71 -2.54
CA ILE A 32 -6.32 -5.03 -2.18
C ILE A 32 -6.40 -6.10 -1.08
N ASP A 33 -5.60 -7.15 -1.17
CA ASP A 33 -5.51 -8.19 -0.14
C ASP A 33 -5.13 -7.56 1.20
N TYR A 34 -4.19 -6.62 1.20
CA TYR A 34 -3.80 -5.89 2.41
C TYR A 34 -4.93 -5.01 2.98
N LEU A 35 -5.74 -4.37 2.13
CA LEU A 35 -6.95 -3.67 2.58
C LEU A 35 -7.93 -4.63 3.25
N GLY A 36 -8.08 -5.86 2.73
CA GLY A 36 -8.87 -6.92 3.35
C GLY A 36 -8.33 -7.35 4.72
N ILE A 37 -7.01 -7.52 4.85
CA ILE A 37 -6.35 -7.83 6.14
C ILE A 37 -6.60 -6.71 7.15
N LEU A 38 -6.49 -5.44 6.73
CA LEU A 38 -6.80 -4.31 7.60
C LEU A 38 -8.26 -4.34 8.04
N ALA A 39 -9.21 -4.57 7.13
CA ALA A 39 -10.61 -4.65 7.49
C ALA A 39 -10.90 -5.80 8.46
N ASP A 40 -10.30 -6.96 8.24
CA ASP A 40 -10.39 -8.11 9.14
C ASP A 40 -9.84 -7.83 10.53
N TYR A 41 -8.73 -7.11 10.62
CA TYR A 41 -8.14 -6.67 11.89
C TYR A 41 -9.01 -5.64 12.61
N TYR A 42 -9.74 -4.80 11.87
CA TYR A 42 -10.68 -3.80 12.38
C TYR A 42 -12.13 -4.32 12.39
N ASP A 43 -12.32 -5.58 12.80
CA ASP A 43 -13.63 -6.20 13.01
C ASP A 43 -14.56 -6.11 11.77
N LYS A 44 -14.02 -6.49 10.61
CA LYS A 44 -14.72 -6.48 9.31
C LYS A 44 -15.14 -5.08 8.86
N THR A 45 -14.47 -4.04 9.34
CA THR A 45 -14.70 -2.65 8.93
C THR A 45 -13.40 -2.05 8.44
N PHE A 46 -13.41 -1.33 7.33
CA PHE A 46 -12.21 -0.64 6.88
C PHE A 46 -11.80 0.48 7.86
N PRO A 47 -10.49 0.70 8.10
CA PRO A 47 -10.02 1.68 9.07
C PRO A 47 -10.48 3.09 8.71
N GLU A 48 -10.58 3.99 9.69
CA GLU A 48 -10.96 5.38 9.43
C GLU A 48 -9.95 6.10 8.50
N ARG A 49 -8.67 5.73 8.60
CA ARG A 49 -7.58 6.32 7.82
C ARG A 49 -6.50 5.29 7.53
N LEU A 50 -5.85 5.43 6.37
CA LEU A 50 -4.66 4.66 6.01
C LEU A 50 -3.35 5.39 6.33
N PHE A 51 -3.36 6.72 6.23
CA PHE A 51 -2.16 7.56 6.38
C PHE A 51 -2.20 8.38 7.67
N PRO A 52 -1.05 8.60 8.34
CA PRO A 52 0.30 8.13 7.99
C PRO A 52 0.52 6.62 8.16
N VAL A 53 -0.21 5.97 9.07
CA VAL A 53 -0.28 4.50 9.21
C VAL A 53 -1.65 4.08 9.74
N ALA A 54 -2.22 3.00 9.18
CA ALA A 54 -3.46 2.39 9.65
C ALA A 54 -3.28 1.63 10.98
N VAL A 55 -2.12 1.02 11.18
CA VAL A 55 -1.77 0.26 12.38
C VAL A 55 -0.45 0.81 12.93
N THR A 56 -0.43 1.18 14.20
CA THR A 56 0.75 1.75 14.85
C THR A 56 1.74 0.66 15.29
N SER A 57 3.00 1.05 15.47
CA SER A 57 4.03 0.15 16.03
C SER A 57 3.62 -0.43 17.38
N ASP A 58 3.00 0.35 18.27
CA ASP A 58 2.52 -0.13 19.57
C ASP A 58 1.47 -1.24 19.44
N ARG A 59 0.58 -1.17 18.43
CA ARG A 59 -0.41 -2.22 18.17
C ARG A 59 0.26 -3.49 17.64
N LEU A 60 1.23 -3.35 16.73
CA LEU A 60 2.00 -4.49 16.22
C LEU A 60 2.81 -5.16 17.34
N ASN A 61 3.49 -4.38 18.17
CA ASN A 61 4.24 -4.88 19.33
C ASN A 61 3.31 -5.58 20.33
N ALA A 62 2.10 -5.07 20.54
CA ALA A 62 1.11 -5.73 21.41
C ALA A 62 0.65 -7.08 20.85
N ILE A 63 0.51 -7.23 19.53
CA ILE A 63 0.21 -8.52 18.88
C ILE A 63 1.40 -9.47 19.02
N GLU A 64 2.61 -8.98 18.77
CA GLU A 64 3.85 -9.77 18.82
C GLU A 64 4.13 -10.30 20.23
N ALA A 65 3.84 -9.51 21.27
CA ALA A 65 3.96 -9.91 22.67
C ALA A 65 2.99 -11.02 23.10
N LYS A 66 1.91 -11.28 22.35
CA LYS A 66 1.01 -12.40 22.62
C LYS A 66 1.69 -13.73 22.26
N PRO A 67 1.45 -14.81 23.03
CA PRO A 67 1.77 -16.16 22.58
C PRO A 67 1.12 -16.42 21.22
N GLU A 68 1.84 -17.07 20.31
CA GLU A 68 1.40 -17.30 18.93
C GLU A 68 0.02 -17.99 18.86
N ASN A 69 -0.18 -19.01 19.69
CA ASN A 69 -1.46 -19.74 19.78
C ASN A 69 -2.64 -18.94 20.35
N SER A 70 -2.40 -17.72 20.84
CA SER A 70 -3.40 -16.83 21.41
C SER A 70 -3.76 -15.66 20.49
N ARG A 71 -3.08 -15.54 19.34
CA ARG A 71 -3.37 -14.53 18.32
C ARG A 71 -4.61 -14.94 17.53
N THR A 72 -5.43 -13.96 17.15
CA THR A 72 -6.50 -14.23 16.18
C THR A 72 -5.90 -14.45 14.78
N VAL A 73 -6.66 -15.05 13.88
CA VAL A 73 -6.25 -15.19 12.46
C VAL A 73 -5.95 -13.83 11.83
N ALA A 74 -6.76 -12.81 12.13
CA ALA A 74 -6.55 -11.45 11.60
C ALA A 74 -5.25 -10.82 12.13
N GLU A 75 -4.94 -11.02 13.41
CA GLU A 75 -3.69 -10.55 14.03
C GLU A 75 -2.46 -11.23 13.42
N GLN A 76 -2.54 -12.56 13.23
CA GLN A 76 -1.46 -13.33 12.62
C GLN A 76 -1.21 -12.88 11.17
N ASN A 77 -2.27 -12.77 10.35
CA ASN A 77 -2.16 -12.32 8.95
C ASN A 77 -1.55 -10.90 8.84
N LEU A 78 -1.98 -9.99 9.72
CA LEU A 78 -1.44 -8.64 9.77
C LEU A 78 0.05 -8.62 10.13
N LEU A 79 0.44 -9.41 11.14
CA LEU A 79 1.83 -9.50 11.60
C LEU A 79 2.74 -10.12 10.52
N GLU A 80 2.30 -11.23 9.92
CA GLU A 80 3.03 -11.91 8.83
C GLU A 80 3.22 -10.99 7.63
N THR A 81 2.16 -10.30 7.21
CA THR A 81 2.26 -9.34 6.10
C THR A 81 3.21 -8.20 6.45
N ASN A 82 3.12 -7.64 7.65
CA ASN A 82 4.02 -6.57 8.08
C ASN A 82 5.49 -7.03 8.09
N ASN A 83 5.76 -8.24 8.56
CA ASN A 83 7.09 -8.83 8.62
C ASN A 83 7.64 -9.16 7.23
N TYR A 84 6.82 -9.71 6.33
CA TYR A 84 7.22 -9.98 4.95
C TYR A 84 7.73 -8.71 4.27
N TYR A 85 6.97 -7.61 4.34
CA TYR A 85 7.38 -6.34 3.72
C TYR A 85 8.61 -5.73 4.40
N LYS A 86 8.74 -5.83 5.73
CA LYS A 86 9.98 -5.43 6.42
C LYS A 86 11.20 -6.24 5.98
N MET A 87 11.05 -7.56 5.81
CA MET A 87 12.14 -8.47 5.44
C MET A 87 12.50 -8.39 3.95
N ALA A 88 11.56 -8.00 3.09
CA ALA A 88 11.77 -7.79 1.66
C ALA A 88 12.55 -6.49 1.35
N ASN A 89 13.11 -5.81 2.36
CA ASN A 89 13.74 -4.48 2.24
C ASN A 89 12.83 -3.43 1.58
N LEU A 90 11.52 -3.59 1.75
CA LEU A 90 10.51 -2.66 1.28
C LEU A 90 10.29 -1.61 2.38
N ASN A 91 10.47 -0.33 2.04
CA ASN A 91 10.38 0.79 2.98
C ASN A 91 8.92 1.26 3.21
N MET A 92 7.94 0.65 2.55
CA MET A 92 6.52 0.97 2.69
C MET A 92 5.69 -0.31 2.82
N LEU A 93 4.46 -0.15 3.31
CA LEU A 93 3.44 -1.19 3.26
C LEU A 93 2.83 -1.29 1.85
N PRO A 94 2.11 -2.38 1.52
CA PRO A 94 1.59 -2.63 0.17
C PRO A 94 0.92 -1.42 -0.51
N ILE A 95 0.06 -0.71 0.23
CA ILE A 95 -0.66 0.46 -0.29
C ILE A 95 0.31 1.59 -0.69
N GLY A 96 1.36 1.84 0.10
CA GLY A 96 2.34 2.88 -0.20
C GLY A 96 3.14 2.55 -1.46
N HIS A 97 3.62 1.31 -1.57
CA HIS A 97 4.32 0.85 -2.77
C HIS A 97 3.45 0.90 -4.02
N PHE A 98 2.22 0.40 -3.93
CA PHE A 98 1.31 0.43 -5.05
C PHE A 98 1.04 1.86 -5.54
N ILE A 99 0.83 2.81 -4.62
CA ILE A 99 0.64 4.22 -4.96
C ILE A 99 1.88 4.78 -5.65
N GLU A 100 3.06 4.57 -5.07
CA GLU A 100 4.34 5.05 -5.58
C GLU A 100 4.62 4.53 -6.99
N ASP A 101 4.44 3.23 -7.23
CA ASP A 101 4.83 2.56 -8.46
C ASP A 101 3.78 2.70 -9.57
N HIS A 102 2.49 2.58 -9.23
CA HIS A 102 1.44 2.35 -10.23
C HIS A 102 0.45 3.50 -10.43
N THR A 103 0.36 4.47 -9.51
CA THR A 103 -0.67 5.53 -9.58
C THR A 103 -0.13 6.87 -10.04
N VAL A 104 -0.94 7.64 -10.76
CA VAL A 104 -0.64 9.04 -11.07
C VAL A 104 -0.48 9.78 -9.75
N LYS A 105 0.57 10.59 -9.64
CA LYS A 105 0.89 11.35 -8.43
C LYS A 105 -0.35 12.08 -7.91
N ASN A 106 -0.60 11.99 -6.60
CA ASN A 106 -1.74 12.62 -5.92
C ASN A 106 -3.14 12.20 -6.43
N SER A 107 -3.27 11.09 -7.16
CA SER A 107 -4.59 10.61 -7.63
C SER A 107 -5.30 9.70 -6.63
N PHE A 108 -4.57 9.03 -5.73
CA PHE A 108 -5.17 8.11 -4.78
C PHE A 108 -6.06 8.84 -3.76
N ARG A 109 -7.26 8.32 -3.51
CA ARG A 109 -8.17 8.77 -2.46
C ARG A 109 -8.69 7.59 -1.67
N TYR A 110 -8.74 7.76 -0.35
CA TYR A 110 -9.30 6.78 0.56
C TYR A 110 -10.64 7.25 1.11
N MET A 111 -11.62 6.35 1.13
CA MET A 111 -13.01 6.57 1.54
C MET A 111 -13.57 5.41 2.39
N GLY A 112 -12.69 4.54 2.91
CA GLY A 112 -13.08 3.34 3.65
C GLY A 112 -13.69 3.59 5.03
N LYS A 113 -13.68 4.83 5.54
CA LYS A 113 -14.28 5.16 6.84
C LYS A 113 -15.75 4.69 6.88
N GLY A 114 -16.04 3.76 7.80
CA GLY A 114 -17.39 3.23 8.00
C GLY A 114 -17.92 2.44 6.80
N VAL A 115 -17.02 1.84 6.01
CA VAL A 115 -17.36 0.83 5.01
C VAL A 115 -17.14 -0.54 5.64
N ASP A 116 -18.11 -1.42 5.51
CA ASP A 116 -18.01 -2.81 5.97
C ASP A 116 -17.37 -3.69 4.88
N LEU A 117 -16.60 -4.68 5.31
CA LEU A 117 -16.05 -5.70 4.42
C LEU A 117 -17.18 -6.54 3.84
N GLY A 118 -17.24 -6.61 2.51
CA GLY A 118 -18.31 -7.26 1.76
C GLY A 118 -19.31 -6.30 1.12
N ASP A 119 -19.24 -4.99 1.40
CA ASP A 119 -20.13 -4.00 0.78
C ASP A 119 -19.76 -3.74 -0.69
N GLN A 120 -20.56 -4.27 -1.60
CA GLN A 120 -20.33 -4.17 -3.06
C GLN A 120 -20.66 -2.78 -3.64
N ASN A 121 -21.32 -1.91 -2.87
CA ASN A 121 -21.85 -0.63 -3.34
C ASN A 121 -21.05 0.56 -2.80
N ARG A 122 -20.19 0.34 -1.82
CA ARG A 122 -19.36 1.39 -1.19
C ARG A 122 -17.93 1.33 -1.71
N ILE A 123 -17.46 2.45 -2.26
CA ILE A 123 -16.06 2.63 -2.64
C ILE A 123 -15.21 2.81 -1.37
N VAL A 124 -14.14 2.03 -1.25
CA VAL A 124 -13.12 2.10 -0.19
C VAL A 124 -11.96 3.00 -0.61
N CYS A 125 -11.53 2.91 -1.87
CA CYS A 125 -10.53 3.82 -2.42
C CYS A 125 -10.66 3.91 -3.94
N TRP A 126 -10.10 4.95 -4.51
CA TRP A 126 -9.94 5.07 -5.96
C TRP A 126 -8.62 5.73 -6.31
N TYR A 127 -8.13 5.48 -7.51
CA TYR A 127 -6.86 5.99 -8.02
C TYR A 127 -6.85 6.00 -9.54
N LYS A 128 -5.90 6.75 -10.11
CA LYS A 128 -5.65 6.77 -11.56
C LYS A 128 -4.38 6.00 -11.88
N LEU A 129 -4.43 5.02 -12.76
CA LEU A 129 -3.26 4.22 -13.14
C LEU A 129 -2.31 5.00 -14.06
N LYS A 130 -0.99 4.92 -13.83
CA LYS A 130 0.01 5.55 -14.71
C LYS A 130 0.00 4.97 -16.13
N LYS A 131 -0.11 3.64 -16.24
CA LYS A 131 0.07 2.91 -17.49
C LYS A 131 -1.10 3.10 -18.47
N SER A 132 -2.33 3.05 -17.97
CA SER A 132 -3.55 3.16 -18.79
C SER A 132 -4.21 4.53 -18.73
N ASN A 133 -3.85 5.36 -17.74
CA ASN A 133 -4.53 6.63 -17.46
C ASN A 133 -6.04 6.47 -17.13
N THR A 134 -6.47 5.26 -16.74
CA THR A 134 -7.84 4.92 -16.33
C THR A 134 -8.02 5.12 -14.83
N TYR A 135 -9.22 5.53 -14.41
CA TYR A 135 -9.60 5.51 -13.00
C TYR A 135 -10.07 4.12 -12.58
N ARG A 136 -9.59 3.66 -11.43
CA ARG A 136 -10.02 2.42 -10.80
C ARG A 136 -10.54 2.69 -9.41
N ALA A 137 -11.61 2.00 -9.03
CA ALA A 137 -12.17 2.03 -7.69
C ALA A 137 -12.18 0.62 -7.10
N VAL A 138 -11.80 0.54 -5.83
CA VAL A 138 -11.91 -0.66 -5.00
C VAL A 138 -13.12 -0.50 -4.10
N TYR A 139 -13.98 -1.50 -4.06
CA TYR A 139 -15.22 -1.52 -3.28
C TYR A 139 -15.03 -2.28 -1.96
N GLY A 140 -16.01 -2.18 -1.06
CA GLY A 140 -15.99 -2.83 0.25
C GLY A 140 -15.93 -4.35 0.15
N ASP A 141 -16.38 -4.95 -0.95
CA ASP A 141 -16.23 -6.37 -1.28
C ASP A 141 -14.85 -6.75 -1.83
N LEU A 142 -13.90 -5.81 -1.84
CA LEU A 142 -12.56 -5.92 -2.41
C LEU A 142 -12.54 -6.12 -3.93
N SER A 143 -13.67 -5.98 -4.63
CA SER A 143 -13.67 -5.93 -6.09
C SER A 143 -13.08 -4.61 -6.58
N ALA A 144 -12.31 -4.67 -7.67
CA ALA A 144 -11.75 -3.50 -8.33
C ALA A 144 -12.27 -3.37 -9.76
N ARG A 145 -12.75 -2.18 -10.12
CA ARG A 145 -13.42 -1.91 -11.39
C ARG A 145 -12.91 -0.61 -11.99
N ASP A 146 -12.87 -0.56 -13.32
CA ASP A 146 -12.66 0.69 -14.02
C ASP A 146 -13.92 1.56 -13.86
N ILE A 147 -13.71 2.85 -13.62
CA ILE A 147 -14.79 3.83 -13.46
C ILE A 147 -14.54 5.06 -14.34
N GLY A 148 -15.62 5.71 -14.79
CA GLY A 148 -15.57 7.00 -15.43
C GLY A 148 -15.16 8.12 -14.46
N ALA A 149 -14.65 9.23 -15.01
CA ALA A 149 -14.34 10.41 -14.20
C ALA A 149 -15.61 11.06 -13.62
N ASP A 150 -16.74 10.89 -14.29
CA ASP A 150 -18.09 11.30 -13.91
C ASP A 150 -18.72 10.44 -12.81
N GLU A 151 -18.20 9.24 -12.58
CA GLU A 151 -18.64 8.33 -11.50
C GLU A 151 -17.88 8.56 -10.18
N LEU A 152 -16.89 9.46 -10.17
CA LEU A 152 -16.10 9.73 -8.98
C LEU A 152 -16.97 10.38 -7.90
N PRO A 153 -16.99 9.83 -6.67
CA PRO A 153 -17.88 10.31 -5.61
C PRO A 153 -17.55 11.71 -5.06
N LEU A 154 -16.56 12.42 -5.62
CA LEU A 154 -16.19 13.80 -5.28
C LEU A 154 -15.65 14.55 -6.52
N ILE A 155 -16.17 15.76 -6.80
CA ILE A 155 -15.53 16.74 -7.68
C ILE A 155 -14.34 17.33 -6.90
N VAL A 156 -13.15 17.35 -7.48
CA VAL A 156 -11.93 17.84 -6.82
C VAL A 156 -11.40 19.04 -7.61
N GLU A 157 -11.44 20.24 -7.02
CA GLU A 157 -10.59 21.35 -7.44
C GLU A 157 -9.11 21.05 -7.12
N PRO A 158 -8.17 21.53 -7.95
CA PRO A 158 -6.76 21.14 -7.96
C PRO A 158 -5.97 21.39 -6.66
#